data_AF-A0A0E3QUP0-F1
#
_entry.id   AF-A0A0E3QUP0-F1
#
_cell.length_a   1.000
_cell.length_b   1.000
_cell.length_c   1.000
_cell.angle_alpha   90.00
_cell.angle_beta   90.00
_cell.angle_gamma   90.00
#
_symmetry.space_group_name_H-M   'P 1'
#
loop_
_entity.id
_entity.type
_entity.pdbx_description
1 polymer ?
#
loop_
_entity_poly.entity_id
_entity_poly.type
_entity_poly.pdbx_seq_one_letter_code
_entity_poly.pdbx_strand_id
1 'polypeptide(L)'
;MNNFTFGNTDFQYYETICGGSGAGSGFSGTDAVHTHMTNSRITDPEILETRFPVLLEEFSTREGSGGDGKFRGGNGVVRKLRFLKDMNAAILSSHRKFPPFGLKGGMPARCGRNAIVRRDGNVLEIGGQAEVELKAGELFVIETPGGGGYGKKEKLEG
;
A
#
# COMPACT_ATOMS: atom_id res chain seq x y z
N MET A 1 2.68 4.54 -7.40
CA MET A 1 1.31 4.22 -7.85
C MET A 1 0.87 2.89 -7.24
N ASN A 2 -0.40 2.71 -6.86
CA ASN A 2 -0.97 1.44 -6.41
C ASN A 2 -2.42 1.35 -6.91
N ASN A 3 -2.65 0.67 -8.04
CA ASN A 3 -3.99 0.40 -8.59
C ASN A 3 -4.33 -1.06 -8.37
N PHE A 4 -5.44 -1.31 -7.70
CA PHE A 4 -5.94 -2.65 -7.43
C PHE A 4 -7.31 -2.83 -8.07
N THR A 5 -7.45 -3.88 -8.85
CA THR A 5 -8.73 -4.28 -9.45
C THR A 5 -9.07 -5.69 -9.06
N PHE A 6 -10.36 -5.97 -8.94
CA PHE A 6 -10.84 -7.33 -8.84
C PHE A 6 -12.24 -7.47 -9.40
N GLY A 7 -12.62 -8.69 -9.75
CA GLY A 7 -13.94 -8.97 -10.27
C GLY A 7 -14.14 -10.40 -10.73
N ASN A 8 -15.33 -10.63 -11.26
CA ASN A 8 -15.75 -11.84 -11.97
C ASN A 8 -16.88 -11.45 -12.94
N THR A 9 -17.72 -12.40 -13.36
CA THR A 9 -18.84 -12.12 -14.28
C THR A 9 -19.87 -11.14 -13.72
N ASP A 10 -19.99 -11.06 -12.39
CA ASP A 10 -21.07 -10.34 -11.72
C ASP A 10 -20.58 -9.02 -11.08
N PHE A 11 -19.27 -8.91 -10.82
CA PHE A 11 -18.68 -7.78 -10.08
C PHE A 11 -17.43 -7.25 -10.78
N GLN A 12 -17.24 -5.92 -10.73
CA GLN A 12 -16.02 -5.26 -11.17
C GLN A 12 -15.71 -4.09 -10.23
N TYR A 13 -14.51 -4.09 -9.66
CA TYR A 13 -14.02 -3.05 -8.77
C TYR A 13 -12.64 -2.54 -9.19
N TYR A 14 -12.41 -1.25 -8.99
CA TYR A 14 -11.13 -0.57 -9.21
C TYR A 14 -10.89 0.42 -8.07
N GLU A 15 -9.70 0.40 -7.49
CA GLU A 15 -9.29 1.35 -6.47
C GLU A 15 -7.83 1.80 -6.63
N THR A 16 -7.61 3.08 -6.35
CA THR A 16 -6.28 3.65 -6.14
C THR A 16 -5.99 3.74 -4.65
N ILE A 17 -4.88 3.17 -4.19
CA ILE A 17 -4.52 3.11 -2.76
C ILE A 17 -3.43 4.12 -2.45
N CYS A 18 -3.60 4.88 -1.36
CA CYS A 18 -2.65 5.89 -0.88
C CYS A 18 -1.31 5.29 -0.43
N GLY A 19 -0.33 6.16 -0.16
CA GLY A 19 0.97 5.76 0.38
C GLY A 19 1.59 6.89 1.21
N GLY A 20 2.88 6.79 1.48
CA GLY A 20 3.61 7.86 2.15
C GLY A 20 4.13 8.90 1.16
N SER A 21 3.98 10.19 1.47
CA SER A 21 4.64 11.24 0.67
C SER A 21 6.10 11.44 1.08
N GLY A 22 6.94 11.87 0.14
CA GLY A 22 8.35 12.17 0.43
C GLY A 22 8.50 13.43 1.29
N ALA A 23 9.52 13.43 2.15
CA ALA A 23 9.93 14.62 2.87
C ALA A 23 10.73 15.58 1.99
N GLY A 24 10.81 16.84 2.40
CA GLY A 24 11.56 17.87 1.68
C GLY A 24 12.22 18.90 2.61
N SER A 25 12.76 19.95 2.00
CA SER A 25 13.43 21.02 2.73
C SER A 25 12.41 21.79 3.58
N GLY A 26 12.40 21.53 4.89
CA GLY A 26 11.51 22.22 5.83
C GLY A 26 10.21 21.48 6.16
N PHE A 27 9.97 20.28 5.60
CA PHE A 27 8.73 19.54 5.86
C PHE A 27 8.92 18.01 5.86
N SER A 28 8.24 17.36 6.79
CA SER A 28 8.07 15.89 6.79
C SER A 28 7.03 15.47 5.75
N GLY A 29 7.16 14.24 5.27
CA GLY A 29 6.14 13.61 4.48
C GLY A 29 4.86 13.35 5.29
N THR A 30 3.76 13.22 4.58
CA THR A 30 2.43 12.94 5.10
C THR A 30 2.15 11.45 4.97
N ASP A 31 1.66 10.87 6.05
CA ASP A 31 1.26 9.47 6.11
C ASP A 31 -0.04 9.24 5.32
N ALA A 32 -0.17 8.08 4.68
CA ALA A 32 -1.42 7.60 4.07
C ALA A 32 -2.14 8.59 3.13
N VAL A 33 -1.40 9.33 2.30
CA VAL A 33 -1.93 10.33 1.37
C VAL A 33 -1.75 9.92 -0.10
N HIS A 34 -2.70 10.32 -0.95
CA HIS A 34 -2.51 10.22 -2.41
C HIS A 34 -1.54 11.30 -2.88
N THR A 35 -0.42 10.89 -3.46
CA THR A 35 0.59 11.81 -4.02
C THR A 35 0.62 11.84 -5.54
N HIS A 36 0.23 10.74 -6.20
CA HIS A 36 0.32 10.58 -7.65
C HIS A 36 -1.04 10.41 -8.35
N MET A 37 -2.09 10.02 -7.62
CA MET A 37 -3.46 9.88 -8.12
C MET A 37 -4.36 10.69 -7.21
N THR A 38 -4.27 12.02 -7.29
CA THR A 38 -4.89 12.95 -6.32
C THR A 38 -6.33 13.32 -6.69
N ASN A 39 -6.81 12.88 -7.85
CA ASN A 39 -8.17 13.10 -8.33
C ASN A 39 -9.16 12.02 -7.89
N SER A 40 -8.70 10.98 -7.20
CA SER A 40 -9.52 9.89 -6.67
C SER A 40 -9.45 9.87 -5.14
N ARG A 41 -10.43 9.21 -4.54
CA ARG A 41 -10.43 8.82 -3.12
C ARG A 41 -10.60 7.30 -3.03
N ILE A 42 -10.20 6.74 -1.90
CA ILE A 42 -10.55 5.36 -1.56
C ILE A 42 -12.07 5.23 -1.44
N THR A 43 -12.58 4.02 -1.66
CA THR A 43 -13.99 3.73 -1.37
C THR A 43 -14.17 3.56 0.13
N ASP A 44 -15.24 4.11 0.69
CA ASP A 44 -15.58 3.92 2.10
C ASP A 44 -15.74 2.41 2.40
N PRO A 45 -15.16 1.89 3.49
CA PRO A 45 -15.21 0.47 3.83
C PRO A 45 -16.63 -0.12 3.81
N GLU A 46 -17.60 0.57 4.42
CA GLU A 46 -18.99 0.12 4.48
C GLU A 46 -19.62 -0.01 3.09
N ILE A 47 -19.30 0.91 2.18
CA ILE A 47 -19.79 0.89 0.80
C ILE A 47 -19.12 -0.23 0.00
N LEU A 48 -17.81 -0.44 0.20
CA LEU A 48 -17.06 -1.53 -0.40
C LEU A 48 -17.67 -2.89 -0.03
N GLU A 49 -17.85 -3.15 1.26
CA GLU A 49 -18.33 -4.44 1.77
C GLU A 49 -19.81 -4.67 1.46
N THR A 50 -20.63 -3.60 1.38
CA THR A 50 -22.04 -3.73 1.00
C THR A 50 -22.22 -4.06 -0.48
N ARG A 51 -21.35 -3.52 -1.36
CA ARG A 51 -21.52 -3.64 -2.81
C ARG A 51 -20.75 -4.80 -3.43
N PHE A 52 -19.67 -5.24 -2.80
CA PHE A 52 -18.78 -6.26 -3.33
C PHE A 52 -18.62 -7.37 -2.31
N PRO A 53 -18.57 -8.65 -2.72
CA PRO A 53 -18.42 -9.77 -1.80
C PRO A 53 -16.96 -9.93 -1.36
N VAL A 54 -16.51 -8.94 -0.58
CA VAL A 54 -15.21 -8.85 0.07
C VAL A 54 -15.40 -8.30 1.48
N LEU A 55 -14.45 -8.59 2.38
CA LEU A 55 -14.35 -8.02 3.72
C LEU A 55 -13.02 -7.29 3.85
N LEU A 56 -13.02 -6.04 4.29
CA LEU A 56 -11.81 -5.28 4.57
C LEU A 56 -11.33 -5.61 5.99
N GLU A 57 -10.44 -6.59 6.11
CA GLU A 57 -9.92 -7.03 7.40
C GLU A 57 -8.98 -6.02 8.06
N GLU A 58 -8.27 -5.24 7.26
CA GLU A 58 -7.38 -4.20 7.77
C GLU A 58 -7.27 -3.04 6.79
N PHE A 59 -7.34 -1.83 7.35
CA PHE A 59 -6.88 -0.63 6.69
C PHE A 59 -6.25 0.31 7.71
N SER A 60 -4.91 0.35 7.71
CA SER A 60 -4.12 0.99 8.77
C SER A 60 -2.89 1.71 8.20
N THR A 61 -2.30 2.63 8.97
CA THR A 61 -0.98 3.18 8.65
C THR A 61 0.09 2.10 8.80
N ARG A 62 0.99 2.02 7.81
CA ARG A 62 2.12 1.09 7.85
C ARG A 62 3.28 1.74 8.59
N GLU A 63 3.22 1.69 9.91
CA GLU A 63 4.19 2.36 10.78
C GLU A 63 5.65 1.98 10.47
N GLY A 64 6.53 2.99 10.50
CA GLY A 64 7.95 2.84 10.21
C GLY A 64 8.27 2.50 8.75
N SER A 65 7.34 2.72 7.81
CA SER A 65 7.61 2.54 6.38
C SER A 65 8.21 3.77 5.71
N GLY A 66 8.02 4.97 6.28
CA GLY A 66 8.67 6.19 5.83
C GLY A 66 10.17 6.19 6.08
N GLY A 67 10.94 6.79 5.18
CA GLY A 67 12.38 6.96 5.30
C GLY A 67 12.74 7.97 6.40
N ASP A 68 13.74 7.63 7.21
CA ASP A 68 14.29 8.52 8.24
C ASP A 68 15.04 9.72 7.65
N GLY A 69 15.12 10.81 8.41
CA GLY A 69 15.91 11.99 8.06
C GLY A 69 15.77 13.08 9.11
N LYS A 70 16.29 14.28 8.84
CA LYS A 70 15.91 15.48 9.60
C LYS A 70 14.40 15.71 9.50
N PHE A 71 13.85 15.48 8.31
CA PHE A 71 12.42 15.37 8.07
C PHE A 71 12.11 13.94 7.62
N ARG A 72 11.16 13.30 8.30
CA ARG A 72 10.77 11.91 8.04
C ARG A 72 9.84 11.85 6.83
N GLY A 73 10.03 10.89 5.95
CA GLY A 73 9.03 10.60 4.92
C GLY A 73 7.77 9.99 5.52
N GLY A 74 6.65 10.11 4.80
CA GLY A 74 5.37 9.59 5.27
C GLY A 74 5.32 8.07 5.28
N ASN A 75 4.54 7.49 6.17
CA ASN A 75 4.20 6.08 6.18
C ASN A 75 3.19 5.75 5.06
N GLY A 76 3.35 4.58 4.47
CA GLY A 76 2.33 3.96 3.61
C GLY A 76 1.15 3.41 4.42
N VAL A 77 0.38 2.52 3.81
CA VAL A 77 -0.76 1.84 4.43
C VAL A 77 -0.69 0.33 4.26
N VAL A 78 -1.35 -0.39 5.15
CA VAL A 78 -1.70 -1.80 5.00
C VAL A 78 -3.16 -1.88 4.62
N ARG A 79 -3.48 -2.67 3.58
CA ARG A 79 -4.85 -2.95 3.15
C ARG A 79 -5.00 -4.45 2.95
N LYS A 80 -5.93 -5.09 3.66
CA LYS A 80 -6.18 -6.54 3.59
C LYS A 80 -7.63 -6.80 3.20
N LEU A 81 -7.86 -7.37 2.02
CA LEU A 81 -9.20 -7.74 1.55
C LEU A 81 -9.37 -9.26 1.52
N ARG A 82 -10.30 -9.79 2.32
CA ARG A 82 -10.74 -11.18 2.21
C ARG A 82 -11.81 -11.29 1.15
N PHE A 83 -11.65 -12.23 0.23
CA PHE A 83 -12.60 -12.48 -0.84
C PHE A 83 -13.67 -13.45 -0.35
N LEU A 84 -14.95 -13.12 -0.55
CA LEU A 84 -16.08 -13.98 -0.15
C LEU A 84 -16.65 -14.79 -1.33
N LYS A 85 -16.18 -14.50 -2.55
CA LYS A 85 -16.43 -15.28 -3.77
C LYS A 85 -15.12 -15.44 -4.55
N ASP A 86 -15.09 -16.44 -5.43
CA ASP A 86 -14.00 -16.62 -6.39
C ASP A 86 -13.93 -15.40 -7.33
N MET A 87 -12.73 -14.85 -7.48
CA MET A 87 -12.47 -13.65 -8.29
C MET A 87 -11.07 -13.66 -8.90
N ASN A 88 -10.94 -12.93 -10.01
CA ASN A 88 -9.65 -12.47 -10.51
C ASN A 88 -9.32 -11.13 -9.88
N ALA A 89 -8.07 -10.94 -9.48
CA ALA A 89 -7.55 -9.67 -9.02
C ALA A 89 -6.28 -9.31 -9.79
N ALA A 90 -6.11 -8.03 -10.11
CA ALA A 90 -4.91 -7.50 -10.73
C ALA A 90 -4.38 -6.31 -9.95
N ILE A 91 -3.05 -6.20 -9.92
CA ILE A 91 -2.33 -5.14 -9.22
C ILE A 91 -1.34 -4.49 -10.18
N LEU A 92 -1.38 -3.16 -10.25
CA LEU A 92 -0.37 -2.34 -10.91
C LEU A 92 0.19 -1.36 -9.88
N SER A 93 1.38 -1.67 -9.39
CA SER A 93 1.99 -1.00 -8.26
C SER A 93 3.51 -0.86 -8.42
N SER A 94 4.02 0.31 -8.06
CA SER A 94 5.46 0.64 -8.17
C SER A 94 6.17 0.45 -6.84
N HIS A 95 7.50 0.56 -6.84
CA HIS A 95 8.33 0.49 -5.61
C HIS A 95 8.18 -0.82 -4.81
N ARG A 96 8.03 -1.95 -5.51
CA ARG A 96 8.11 -3.31 -4.92
C ARG A 96 9.53 -3.87 -4.89
N LYS A 97 10.39 -3.40 -5.82
CA LYS A 97 11.81 -3.79 -5.91
C LYS A 97 12.76 -2.67 -5.50
N PHE A 98 12.49 -1.45 -5.95
CA PHE A 98 13.34 -0.29 -5.69
C PHE A 98 12.66 0.68 -4.72
N PRO A 99 13.30 1.01 -3.58
CA PRO A 99 12.67 1.85 -2.57
C PRO A 99 12.57 3.31 -3.05
N PRO A 100 11.56 4.06 -2.58
CA PRO A 100 11.57 5.52 -2.68
C PRO A 100 12.82 6.08 -2.00
N PHE A 101 13.63 6.81 -2.77
CA PHE A 101 14.93 7.29 -2.31
C PHE A 101 14.78 8.46 -1.32
N GLY A 102 15.73 8.56 -0.38
CA GLY A 102 15.88 9.74 0.46
C GLY A 102 16.69 10.84 -0.24
N LEU A 103 16.60 12.06 0.28
CA LEU A 103 17.25 13.25 -0.28
C LEU A 103 18.19 13.90 0.75
N LYS A 104 19.31 14.45 0.27
CA LYS A 104 20.27 15.24 1.08
C LYS A 104 20.73 14.54 2.37
N GLY A 105 20.95 13.22 2.29
CA GLY A 105 21.35 12.40 3.44
C GLY A 105 20.19 11.79 4.24
N GLY A 106 18.95 11.97 3.79
CA GLY A 106 17.81 11.19 4.26
C GLY A 106 17.86 9.75 3.76
N MET A 107 17.25 8.85 4.51
CA MET A 107 17.21 7.42 4.25
C MET A 107 16.08 7.06 3.27
N PRO A 108 16.27 6.00 2.48
CA PRO A 108 15.20 5.46 1.64
C PRO A 108 14.04 4.93 2.50
N ALA A 109 12.83 4.96 1.93
CA ALA A 109 11.65 4.36 2.54
C ALA A 109 11.64 2.83 2.36
N ARG A 110 10.75 2.14 3.08
CA ARG A 110 10.49 0.72 2.82
C ARG A 110 9.75 0.56 1.50
N CYS A 111 10.13 -0.45 0.71
CA CYS A 111 9.34 -0.90 -0.43
C CYS A 111 7.93 -1.32 0.02
N GLY A 112 7.00 -1.23 -0.93
CA GLY A 112 5.70 -1.88 -0.79
C GLY A 112 5.83 -3.40 -0.99
N ARG A 113 4.80 -4.12 -0.60
CA ARG A 113 4.69 -5.59 -0.71
C ARG A 113 3.26 -5.95 -1.08
N ASN A 114 3.08 -6.96 -1.91
CA ASN A 114 1.78 -7.54 -2.20
C ASN A 114 1.86 -9.05 -1.90
N ALA A 115 0.82 -9.62 -1.31
CA ALA A 115 0.80 -11.06 -1.05
C ALA A 115 -0.62 -11.62 -1.05
N ILE A 116 -0.75 -12.92 -1.26
CA ILE A 116 -1.99 -13.67 -1.01
C ILE A 116 -1.77 -14.57 0.20
N VAL A 117 -2.69 -14.54 1.16
CA VAL A 117 -2.78 -15.57 2.21
C VAL A 117 -3.86 -16.57 1.78
N ARG A 118 -3.43 -17.79 1.50
CA ARG A 118 -4.29 -18.92 1.13
C ARG A 118 -5.04 -19.44 2.35
N ARG A 119 -6.09 -20.24 2.12
CA ARG A 119 -6.94 -20.78 3.19
C ARG A 119 -6.20 -21.70 4.17
N ASP A 120 -5.13 -22.34 3.71
CA ASP A 120 -4.24 -23.19 4.51
C ASP A 120 -3.18 -22.37 5.29
N GLY A 121 -3.21 -21.04 5.17
CA GLY A 121 -2.25 -20.13 5.79
C GLY A 121 -0.99 -19.88 4.96
N ASN A 122 -0.82 -20.54 3.81
CA ASN A 122 0.33 -20.30 2.94
C ASN A 122 0.33 -18.88 2.38
N VAL A 123 1.49 -18.23 2.40
CA VAL A 123 1.66 -16.87 1.91
C VAL A 123 2.40 -16.89 0.57
N LEU A 124 1.78 -16.34 -0.47
CA LEU A 124 2.37 -16.19 -1.79
C LEU A 124 2.70 -14.71 -2.05
N GLU A 125 3.98 -14.40 -2.25
CA GLU A 125 4.42 -13.05 -2.63
C GLU A 125 4.01 -12.74 -4.06
N ILE A 126 3.44 -11.55 -4.26
CA ILE A 126 2.97 -11.07 -5.56
C ILE A 126 3.81 -9.86 -5.99
N GLY A 127 4.17 -9.84 -7.28
CA GLY A 127 4.92 -8.75 -7.88
C GLY A 127 4.16 -7.42 -7.91
N GLY A 128 4.83 -6.39 -8.41
CA GLY A 128 4.21 -5.08 -8.62
C GLY A 128 3.20 -5.04 -9.77
N GLN A 129 3.33 -5.96 -10.73
CA GLN A 129 2.45 -6.12 -11.88
C GLN A 129 2.07 -7.59 -11.95
N ALA A 130 0.83 -7.91 -11.64
CA ALA A 130 0.37 -9.29 -11.60
C ALA A 130 -1.16 -9.37 -11.74
N GLU A 131 -1.61 -10.51 -12.23
CA GLU A 131 -2.98 -10.97 -12.21
C GLU A 131 -3.00 -12.33 -11.50
N VAL A 132 -3.99 -12.52 -10.62
CA VAL A 132 -4.10 -13.69 -9.76
C VAL A 132 -5.56 -14.11 -9.59
N GLU A 133 -5.76 -15.41 -9.40
CA GLU A 133 -7.02 -15.95 -8.91
C GLU A 133 -7.01 -16.02 -7.38
N LEU A 134 -8.08 -15.51 -6.77
CA LEU A 134 -8.41 -15.69 -5.36
C LEU A 134 -9.63 -16.58 -5.24
N LYS A 135 -9.54 -17.57 -4.35
CA LYS A 135 -10.68 -18.39 -3.95
C LYS A 135 -11.42 -17.73 -2.79
N ALA A 136 -12.72 -18.00 -2.68
CA ALA A 136 -13.50 -17.58 -1.52
C ALA A 136 -12.81 -18.03 -0.22
N GLY A 137 -12.64 -17.09 0.71
CA GLY A 137 -11.92 -17.24 1.97
C GLY A 137 -10.45 -16.82 1.93
N GLU A 138 -9.86 -16.53 0.77
CA GLU A 138 -8.46 -16.08 0.65
C GLU A 138 -8.33 -14.56 0.83
N LEU A 139 -7.13 -14.12 1.24
CA LEU A 139 -6.85 -12.73 1.59
C LEU A 139 -5.83 -12.14 0.63
N PHE A 140 -6.12 -11.00 0.02
CA PHE A 140 -5.13 -10.20 -0.71
C PHE A 140 -4.61 -9.08 0.21
N VAL A 141 -3.29 -9.04 0.40
CA VAL A 141 -2.59 -8.11 1.27
C VAL A 141 -1.80 -7.12 0.42
N ILE A 142 -2.01 -5.83 0.67
CA ILE A 142 -1.29 -4.73 0.02
C ILE A 142 -0.66 -3.87 1.11
N GLU A 143 0.66 -3.85 1.11
CA GLU A 143 1.45 -2.89 1.88
C GLU A 143 2.00 -1.85 0.90
N THR A 144 1.55 -0.60 0.99
CA THR A 144 2.04 0.45 0.11
C THR A 144 3.40 0.98 0.60
N PRO A 145 4.25 1.51 -0.31
CA PRO A 145 5.54 2.08 0.09
C PRO A 145 5.35 3.34 0.94
N GLY A 146 6.34 3.63 1.80
CA GLY A 146 6.46 4.94 2.44
C GLY A 146 7.10 5.98 1.51
N GLY A 147 7.26 7.20 2.00
CA GLY A 147 8.02 8.26 1.31
C GLY A 147 9.46 8.34 1.80
N GLY A 148 10.39 8.79 0.95
CA GLY A 148 11.79 8.96 1.32
C GLY A 148 12.00 10.10 2.33
N GLY A 149 12.98 9.96 3.22
CA GLY A 149 13.34 10.98 4.19
C GLY A 149 14.19 12.11 3.58
N TYR A 150 14.30 13.23 4.29
CA TYR A 150 15.09 14.38 3.87
C TYR A 150 16.07 14.84 4.96
N GLY A 151 17.32 15.08 4.57
CA GLY A 151 18.36 15.59 5.47
C GLY A 151 18.92 14.51 6.39
N LYS A 152 20.17 14.70 6.83
CA LYS A 152 20.80 13.81 7.81
C LYS A 152 20.15 13.98 9.18
N LYS A 153 19.74 12.88 9.80
CA LYS A 153 19.24 12.86 11.19
C LYS A 153 20.41 13.24 12.11
N GLU A 154 20.24 14.26 12.95
CA GLU A 154 21.22 14.58 13.99
C GLU A 154 21.25 13.42 14.98
N LYS A 155 22.46 12.96 15.35
CA LYS A 155 22.59 11.96 16.40
C LYS A 155 22.15 12.63 17.70
N LEU A 156 21.16 12.06 18.37
CA LEU A 156 20.91 12.39 19.77
C LEU A 156 22.16 11.99 20.55
N GLU A 157 22.92 12.96 21.03
CA GLU A 157 23.96 12.73 22.04
C GLU A 157 23.23 12.34 23.33
N GLY A 158 23.52 11.11 23.80
CA GLY A 158 23.00 10.57 25.05
C GLY A 158 23.96 10.81 26.20
#